data_AF-A0A9R1XSD3-F1
#
_entry.id   AF-A0A9R1XSD3-F1
#
_cell.length_a   1.000
_cell.length_b   1.000
_cell.length_c   1.000
_cell.angle_alpha   90.00
_cell.angle_beta   90.00
_cell.angle_gamma   90.00
#
_symmetry.space_group_name_H-M   'P 1'
#
loop_
_entity.id
_entity.type
_entity.pdbx_description
1 polymer ?
#
loop_
_entity_poly.entity_id
_entity_poly.type
_entity_poly.pdbx_seq_one_letter_code
_entity_poly.pdbx_strand_id
1 'polypeptide(L)'
;MKLSATNKVRAKSKLWYFLRKLKKVKKSNGQMLALNEIFEKNPSTIRNYGIWLRYQSTTRYHNKYKDYRGTTLNGGVEQMYTEMASCYRVRQVDSHDVS
;
A
#
# COMPACT_ATOMS: atom_id res chain seq x y z
N MET A 1 0.64 -11.53 3.87
CA MET A 1 0.15 -10.29 3.22
C MET A 1 1.31 -9.33 3.15
N LYS A 2 1.64 -8.83 1.95
CA LYS A 2 2.68 -7.80 1.78
C LYS A 2 2.02 -6.43 1.93
N LEU A 3 2.63 -5.54 2.71
CA LEU A 3 2.08 -4.21 2.99
C LEU A 3 3.18 -3.17 2.97
N SER A 4 2.94 -2.07 2.26
CA SER A 4 3.81 -0.89 2.30
C SER A 4 3.40 0.03 3.44
N ALA A 5 4.34 0.34 4.33
CA ALA A 5 4.17 1.24 5.48
C ALA A 5 5.50 1.86 5.90
N THR A 6 5.46 3.08 6.44
CA THR A 6 6.65 3.86 6.84
C THR A 6 7.32 3.33 8.12
N ASN A 7 6.55 2.73 9.03
CA ASN A 7 7.07 2.22 10.29
C ASN A 7 6.29 0.98 10.76
N LYS A 8 6.87 0.26 11.73
CA LYS A 8 6.29 -0.96 12.30
C LYS A 8 4.90 -0.73 12.91
N VAL A 9 4.65 0.44 13.50
CA VAL A 9 3.35 0.78 14.12
C VAL A 9 2.25 0.91 13.07
N ARG A 10 2.49 1.66 11.99
CA ARG A 10 1.55 1.79 10.87
C ARG A 10 1.36 0.46 10.15
N ALA A 11 2.41 -0.33 9.99
CA ALA A 11 2.31 -1.68 9.42
C ALA A 11 1.34 -2.56 10.23
N LYS A 12 1.46 -2.58 11.57
CA LYS A 12 0.53 -3.31 12.46
C LYS A 12 -0.92 -2.83 12.29
N SER A 13 -1.14 -1.51 12.27
CA SER A 13 -2.48 -0.94 12.10
C SER A 13 -3.10 -1.32 10.74
N LYS A 14 -2.32 -1.17 9.66
CA LYS A 14 -2.74 -1.48 8.29
C LYS A 14 -3.08 -2.97 8.13
N LEU A 15 -2.31 -3.87 8.74
CA LEU A 15 -2.62 -5.30 8.80
C LEU A 15 -4.01 -5.56 9.39
N TRP A 16 -4.30 -5.00 10.56
CA TRP A 16 -5.60 -5.21 11.23
C TRP A 16 -6.77 -4.59 10.45
N TYR A 17 -6.55 -3.44 9.79
CA TYR A 17 -7.54 -2.84 8.90
C TYR A 17 -7.95 -3.81 7.77
N PHE A 18 -6.97 -4.43 7.10
CA PHE A 18 -7.24 -5.39 6.04
C PHE A 18 -7.83 -6.71 6.56
N LEU A 19 -7.34 -7.24 7.69
CA LEU A 19 -7.91 -8.46 8.30
C LEU A 19 -9.38 -8.27 8.69
N ARG A 20 -9.75 -7.07 9.17
CA ARG A 20 -11.14 -6.73 9.47
C ARG A 20 -12.00 -6.70 8.21
N LYS A 21 -11.50 -6.14 7.11
CA LYS A 21 -12.24 -6.05 5.83
C LYS A 21 -12.36 -7.39 5.11
N LEU A 22 -11.30 -8.19 5.09
CA LEU A 22 -11.25 -9.43 4.32
C LEU A 22 -11.81 -10.64 5.08
N LYS A 23 -11.44 -10.79 6.36
CA LYS A 23 -11.76 -11.99 7.16
C LYS A 23 -12.60 -11.70 8.40
N LYS A 24 -13.04 -10.46 8.62
CA LYS A 24 -13.81 -10.02 9.80
C LYS A 24 -13.12 -10.33 11.15
N VAL A 25 -11.78 -10.46 11.15
CA VAL A 25 -11.01 -10.74 12.37
C VAL A 25 -10.62 -9.44 13.07
N LYS A 26 -10.78 -9.40 14.40
CA LYS A 26 -10.37 -8.28 15.25
C LYS A 26 -9.03 -8.56 15.93
N LYS A 27 -8.32 -7.49 16.32
CA LYS A 27 -7.05 -7.58 17.07
C LYS A 27 -7.16 -8.39 18.37
N SER A 28 -8.31 -8.37 19.03
CA SER A 28 -8.57 -9.14 20.26
C SER A 28 -8.60 -10.64 20.03
N ASN A 29 -8.96 -11.09 18.82
CA ASN A 29 -9.24 -12.50 18.52
C ASN A 29 -8.12 -13.14 17.69
N GLY A 30 -6.97 -12.47 17.54
CA GLY A 30 -5.86 -12.98 16.74
C GLY A 30 -4.51 -12.46 17.24
N GLN A 31 -3.45 -13.19 16.90
CA GLN A 31 -2.08 -12.87 17.28
C GLN A 31 -1.22 -12.65 16.03
N MET A 32 -0.28 -11.70 16.11
CA MET A 32 0.73 -11.50 15.08
C MET A 32 1.94 -12.36 15.39
N LEU A 33 2.30 -13.28 14.49
CA LEU A 33 3.44 -14.17 14.66
C LEU A 33 4.77 -13.48 14.40
N ALA A 34 4.89 -12.80 13.24
CA ALA A 34 6.12 -12.11 12.84
C ALA A 34 5.80 -10.89 11.97
N LEU A 35 6.69 -9.89 12.03
CA LEU A 35 6.67 -8.71 11.16
C LEU A 35 8.06 -8.54 10.57
N ASN A 36 8.21 -8.91 9.29
CA ASN A 36 9.49 -8.89 8.59
C ASN A 36 9.48 -7.74 7.58
N GLU A 37 10.54 -6.94 7.59
CA GLU A 37 10.78 -5.90 6.60
C GLU A 37 11.42 -6.53 5.35
N ILE A 38 10.90 -6.18 4.18
CA ILE A 38 11.35 -6.72 2.90
C ILE A 38 12.06 -5.60 2.16
N PHE A 39 13.33 -5.83 1.82
CA PHE A 39 14.13 -4.94 0.98
C PHE A 39 14.17 -5.47 -0.46
N GLU A 40 14.34 -4.56 -1.41
CA GLU A 40 14.46 -4.92 -2.82
C GLU A 40 15.75 -5.71 -3.05
N LYS A 41 15.68 -6.79 -3.83
CA LYS A 41 16.85 -7.67 -4.05
C LYS A 41 17.90 -7.01 -4.93
N ASN A 42 17.45 -6.29 -5.97
CA ASN A 42 18.32 -5.67 -6.98
C ASN A 42 17.98 -4.17 -7.13
N PRO A 43 18.50 -3.30 -6.25
CA PRO A 43 18.21 -1.86 -6.31
C PRO A 43 18.85 -1.14 -7.50
N SER A 44 19.76 -1.78 -8.23
CA SER A 44 20.44 -1.19 -9.39
C SER A 44 19.70 -1.42 -10.72
N THR A 45 18.77 -2.37 -10.77
CA THR A 45 18.06 -2.72 -12.00
C THR A 45 16.74 -1.97 -12.10
N ILE A 46 16.51 -1.27 -13.22
CA ILE A 46 15.23 -0.62 -13.48
C ILE A 46 14.18 -1.67 -13.84
N ARG A 47 13.01 -1.58 -13.20
CA ARG A 47 11.85 -2.44 -13.45
C ARG A 47 10.58 -1.59 -13.58
N ASN A 48 9.57 -2.16 -14.22
CA ASN A 48 8.22 -1.60 -14.23
C ASN A 48 7.41 -2.29 -13.13
N TYR A 49 6.83 -1.51 -12.23
CA TYR A 49 6.01 -1.96 -11.12
C TYR A 49 4.55 -1.60 -11.40
N GLY A 50 3.73 -2.60 -11.69
CA GLY A 50 2.29 -2.44 -11.87
C GLY A 50 1.59 -2.36 -10.51
N ILE A 51 0.98 -1.22 -10.21
CA ILE A 51 0.28 -1.00 -8.94
C ILE A 51 -1.22 -0.93 -9.20
N TRP A 52 -1.95 -1.82 -8.51
CA TRP A 52 -3.41 -1.78 -8.43
C TRP A 52 -3.79 -0.97 -7.20
N LEU A 53 -4.51 0.12 -7.40
CA LEU A 53 -4.89 1.04 -6.34
C LEU A 53 -6.40 1.19 -6.28
N ARG A 54 -6.93 1.24 -5.06
CA ARG A 54 -8.30 1.65 -4.80
C ARG A 54 -8.28 2.90 -3.94
N TYR A 55 -8.88 3.98 -4.43
CA TYR A 55 -8.93 5.25 -3.72
C TYR A 55 -10.34 5.80 -3.57
N GLN A 56 -10.52 6.66 -2.57
CA GLN A 56 -11.75 7.43 -2.39
C GLN A 56 -11.62 8.77 -3.12
N SER A 57 -12.52 9.04 -4.07
CA SER A 57 -12.77 10.39 -4.56
C SER A 57 -13.77 11.10 -3.64
N THR A 58 -14.07 12.37 -3.94
CA THR A 58 -15.11 13.13 -3.25
C THR A 58 -16.48 12.44 -3.28
N THR A 59 -16.75 11.63 -4.31
CA THR A 59 -18.07 11.01 -4.52
C THR A 59 -18.07 9.50 -4.29
N ARG A 60 -17.02 8.77 -4.68
CA ARG A 60 -17.03 7.30 -4.65
C ARG A 60 -15.63 6.69 -4.55
N TYR A 61 -15.59 5.40 -4.26
CA TYR A 61 -14.38 4.59 -4.45
C TYR A 61 -14.16 4.27 -5.93
N HIS A 62 -12.93 4.46 -6.40
CA HIS A 62 -12.49 4.12 -7.75
C HIS A 62 -11.29 3.17 -7.70
N ASN A 63 -11.23 2.25 -8.65
CA ASN A 63 -10.07 1.40 -8.87
C ASN A 63 -9.25 1.98 -10.02
N LYS A 64 -7.93 1.96 -9.91
CA LYS A 64 -7.00 2.40 -10.95
C LYS A 64 -5.83 1.43 -11.00
N TYR A 65 -5.41 1.09 -12.21
CA TYR A 65 -4.16 0.39 -12.47
C TYR A 65 -3.20 1.36 -13.12
N LYS A 66 -1.93 1.36 -12.69
CA LYS A 66 -0.88 2.12 -13.35
C LYS A 66 0.48 1.47 -13.16
N ASP A 67 1.29 1.50 -14.21
CA ASP A 67 2.68 1.08 -14.18
C ASP A 67 3.60 2.25 -13.80
N TYR A 68 4.45 2.03 -12.80
CA TYR A 68 5.48 2.96 -12.36
C TYR A 68 6.87 2.41 -12.69
N ARG A 69 7.71 3.23 -13.32
CA ARG A 69 9.09 2.86 -13.65
C ARG A 69 10.02 3.32 -12.55
N GLY A 70 10.80 2.41 -12.00
CA GLY A 70 11.73 2.73 -10.93
C GLY A 70 12.74 1.62 -10.65
N THR A 71 13.61 1.87 -9.69
CA THR A 71 14.60 0.91 -9.21
C THR A 71 14.07 0.05 -8.08
N THR A 72 13.17 0.59 -7.25
CA THR A 72 12.61 -0.10 -6.08
C THR A 72 11.08 -0.01 -6.06
N LEU A 73 10.44 -1.02 -5.46
CA LEU A 73 9.00 -1.00 -5.21
C LEU A 73 8.59 0.19 -4.32
N ASN A 74 9.40 0.49 -3.30
CA ASN A 74 9.13 1.59 -2.37
C ASN A 74 9.08 2.94 -3.10
N GLY A 75 10.02 3.19 -4.01
CA GLY A 75 10.02 4.39 -4.85
C GLY A 75 8.80 4.45 -5.78
N GLY A 76 8.35 3.31 -6.33
CA GLY A 76 7.13 3.24 -7.13
C GLY A 76 5.88 3.61 -6.31
N VAL A 77 5.77 3.11 -5.08
CA VAL A 77 4.66 3.43 -4.16
C VAL A 77 4.68 4.90 -3.73
N GLU A 78 5.86 5.49 -3.50
CA GLU A 78 5.99 6.93 -3.21
C GLU A 78 5.58 7.81 -4.40
N GLN A 79 5.98 7.44 -5.62
CA GLN A 79 5.54 8.13 -6.84
C GLN A 79 4.03 8.04 -6.99
N MET A 80 3.43 6.88 -6.71
CA MET A 80 1.98 6.73 -6.69
C MET A 80 1.33 7.68 -5.69
N TYR A 81 1.79 7.72 -4.43
CA TYR A 81 1.22 8.63 -3.44
C TYR A 81 1.34 10.10 -3.85
N THR A 82 2.47 10.50 -4.45
CA THR A 82 2.69 11.85 -4.96
C THR A 82 1.71 12.21 -6.08
N GLU A 83 1.51 11.32 -7.05
CA GLU A 83 0.55 11.52 -8.14
C GLU A 83 -0.89 11.60 -7.61
N MET A 84 -1.25 10.72 -6.66
CA MET A 84 -2.59 10.71 -6.06
C MET A 84 -2.88 11.99 -5.29
N ALA A 85 -1.88 12.53 -4.59
CA ALA A 85 -1.99 13.82 -3.91
C ALA A 85 -2.09 14.99 -4.91
N SER A 86 -1.29 14.98 -5.98
CA SER A 86 -1.23 16.07 -6.96
C SER A 86 -2.46 16.11 -7.88
N CYS A 87 -2.76 15.01 -8.57
CA CYS A 87 -3.79 14.98 -9.61
C CYS A 87 -5.21 14.83 -9.05
N TYR A 88 -5.36 14.12 -7.93
CA TYR A 88 -6.67 13.75 -7.41
C TYR A 88 -6.94 14.24 -5.99
N ARG A 89 -5.98 14.92 -5.35
CA ARG A 89 -6.06 15.44 -3.97
C ARG A 89 -6.45 14.36 -2.95
N VAL A 90 -6.06 13.11 -3.24
CA VAL A 90 -6.36 11.96 -2.39
C VAL A 90 -5.34 11.90 -1.26
N ARG A 91 -5.82 11.75 -0.03
CA ARG A 91 -4.95 11.58 1.14
C ARG A 91 -4.43 10.15 1.20
N GLN A 92 -3.26 9.96 1.79
CA GLN A 92 -2.64 8.64 1.96
C GLN A 92 -3.53 7.62 2.71
N VAL A 93 -4.45 8.09 3.56
CA VAL A 93 -5.40 7.23 4.30
C VAL A 93 -6.52 6.68 3.42
N ASP A 94 -6.81 7.35 2.32
CA ASP A 94 -7.93 7.05 1.43
C ASP A 94 -7.52 6.16 0.26
N SER A 95 -6.22 6.10 -0.04
CA SER A 95 -5.62 5.25 -1.08
C SER A 95 -5.07 3.95 -0.49
N HIS A 96 -5.46 2.83 -1.11
CA HIS A 96 -5.06 1.49 -0.70
C HIS A 96 -4.42 0.79 -1.90
N ASP A 97 -3.15 0.44 -1.75
CA ASP A 97 -2.46 -0.52 -2.62
C ASP A 97 -3.06 -1.91 -2.41
N VAL A 98 -3.48 -2.54 -3.51
CA VAL A 98 -4.17 -3.84 -3.51
C VAL A 98 -3.19 -4.99 -3.77
N SER A 99 -2.02 -4.72 -4.38
CA SER A 99 -0.99 -5.72 -4.69
C SER A 99 0.42 -5.13 -4.72
#